data_AF-A0A967CX45-F1
#
_entry.id   AF-A0A967CX45-F1
#
_cell.length_a   1.000
_cell.length_b   1.000
_cell.length_c   1.000
_cell.angle_alpha   90.00
_cell.angle_beta   90.00
_cell.angle_gamma   90.00
#
_symmetry.space_group_name_H-M   'P 1'
#
loop_
_entity.id
_entity.type
_entity.pdbx_description
1 polymer ?
#
loop_
_entity_poly.entity_id
_entity_poly.type
_entity_poly.pdbx_seq_one_letter_code
_entity_poly.pdbx_strand_id
1 'polypeptide(L)'
;MALNIAKVANWLHQVDKARAVVGWWPAQFATDDERLAYKVQDAFLKKQVVKQGPLVGYKIALTSPQILAQTGLKGPAYGPIRKKRVFEHKATVRADRGADYSRLAVNPLIMDAGWNGGSLLARPNKDWSKLDLGNLEGSISFDGKVVREGHSGDVLGHCYNALAWLANKLGGHGKTLKKGMIVSSGSMVACQFVPPGSTATGRIEGLGEVTLKYELPR
;
A
#
# COMPACT_ATOMS: atom_id res chain seq x y z
N MET A 1 -6.50 30.06 0.35
CA MET A 1 -7.40 29.54 -0.70
C MET A 1 -7.68 28.07 -0.44
N ALA A 2 -8.92 27.60 -0.61
CA ALA A 2 -9.25 26.19 -0.42
C ALA A 2 -8.64 25.32 -1.52
N LEU A 3 -8.15 24.14 -1.16
CA LEU A 3 -7.57 23.16 -2.09
C LEU A 3 -8.63 22.67 -3.09
N ASN A 4 -8.36 22.79 -4.39
CA ASN A 4 -9.26 22.30 -5.43
C ASN A 4 -9.02 20.82 -5.74
N ILE A 5 -9.95 19.95 -5.32
CA ILE A 5 -9.88 18.50 -5.48
C ILE A 5 -9.58 18.07 -6.92
N ALA A 6 -10.31 18.64 -7.89
CA ALA A 6 -10.19 18.26 -9.30
C ALA A 6 -8.80 18.66 -9.86
N LYS A 7 -8.28 19.82 -9.45
CA LYS A 7 -6.96 20.29 -9.86
C LYS A 7 -5.85 19.36 -9.37
N VAL A 8 -5.89 18.94 -8.10
CA VAL A 8 -4.90 18.01 -7.52
C VAL A 8 -5.01 16.63 -8.18
N ALA A 9 -6.22 16.11 -8.35
CA ALA A 9 -6.45 14.81 -8.99
C ALA A 9 -5.99 14.78 -10.46
N ASN A 10 -6.18 15.88 -11.19
CA ASN A 10 -5.64 16.03 -12.55
C ASN A 10 -4.11 16.03 -12.54
N TRP A 11 -3.49 16.78 -11.63
CA TRP A 11 -2.03 16.82 -11.51
C TRP A 11 -1.45 15.44 -11.18
N LEU A 12 -2.00 14.73 -10.19
CA LEU A 12 -1.62 13.34 -9.86
C LEU A 12 -1.75 12.41 -11.06
N HIS A 13 -2.82 12.56 -11.84
CA HIS A 13 -3.00 11.78 -13.06
C HIS A 13 -1.92 12.06 -14.11
N GLN A 14 -1.49 13.31 -14.28
CA GLN A 14 -0.40 13.64 -15.19
C GLN A 14 0.94 13.10 -14.68
N VAL A 15 1.24 13.24 -13.38
CA VAL A 15 2.42 12.65 -12.73
C VAL A 15 2.48 11.13 -12.97
N ASP A 16 1.36 10.44 -12.76
CA ASP A 16 1.25 8.99 -12.96
C ASP A 16 1.42 8.56 -14.43
N LYS A 17 0.93 9.38 -15.38
CA LYS A 17 1.14 9.17 -16.82
C LYS A 17 2.59 9.40 -17.23
N ALA A 18 3.20 10.47 -16.74
CA ALA A 18 4.58 10.85 -17.03
C ALA A 18 5.62 9.96 -16.35
N ARG A 19 5.21 9.11 -15.39
CA ARG A 19 6.13 8.33 -14.52
C ARG A 19 7.11 9.24 -13.78
N ALA A 20 6.69 10.46 -13.46
CA ALA A 20 7.52 11.43 -12.78
C ALA A 20 7.78 11.01 -11.33
N VAL A 21 8.95 11.40 -10.81
CA VAL A 21 9.33 11.19 -9.41
C VAL A 21 8.40 11.99 -8.50
N VAL A 22 7.91 11.35 -7.44
CA VAL A 22 7.11 12.02 -6.40
C VAL A 22 8.01 12.29 -5.19
N GLY A 23 8.98 13.19 -5.38
CA GLY A 23 9.86 13.67 -4.30
C GLY A 23 9.43 15.05 -3.76
N TRP A 24 8.42 15.66 -4.36
CA TRP A 24 7.96 16.99 -4.01
C TRP A 24 6.44 17.09 -4.16
N TRP A 25 5.78 17.43 -3.05
CA TRP A 25 4.38 17.83 -3.08
C TRP A 25 4.31 19.33 -3.30
N PRO A 26 3.63 19.83 -4.35
CA PRO A 26 3.52 21.26 -4.58
C PRO A 26 2.90 21.95 -3.36
N ALA A 27 3.51 23.03 -2.89
CA ALA A 27 3.03 23.78 -1.72
C ALA A 27 1.56 24.22 -1.90
N GLN A 28 1.16 24.59 -3.12
CA GLN A 28 -0.24 24.93 -3.43
C GLN A 28 -1.23 23.76 -3.28
N PHE A 29 -0.73 22.53 -3.14
CA PHE A 29 -1.54 21.33 -2.94
C PHE A 29 -1.48 20.79 -1.50
N ALA A 30 -0.77 21.45 -0.59
CA ALA A 30 -0.69 21.06 0.81
C ALA A 30 -2.06 21.20 1.50
N THR A 31 -2.35 20.29 2.42
CA THR A 31 -3.53 20.37 3.30
C THR A 31 -3.30 19.52 4.53
N ASP A 32 -3.84 19.97 5.66
CA ASP A 32 -3.92 19.20 6.90
C ASP A 32 -5.27 18.50 7.05
N ASP A 33 -6.23 18.75 6.15
CA ASP A 33 -7.54 18.08 6.13
C ASP A 33 -7.43 16.68 5.51
N GLU A 34 -7.40 15.67 6.38
CA GLU A 34 -7.36 14.26 6.01
C GLU A 34 -8.58 13.83 5.16
N ARG A 35 -9.78 14.34 5.47
CA ARG A 35 -11.00 14.00 4.71
C ARG A 35 -10.89 14.54 3.28
N LEU A 36 -10.32 15.74 3.14
CA LEU A 36 -10.05 16.33 1.83
C LEU A 36 -9.00 15.51 1.06
N ALA A 37 -7.96 15.01 1.73
CA ALA A 37 -6.98 14.12 1.11
C ALA A 37 -7.62 12.84 0.56
N TYR A 38 -8.53 12.20 1.30
CA TYR A 38 -9.28 11.04 0.78
C TYR A 38 -10.22 11.37 -0.37
N LYS A 39 -10.83 12.57 -0.40
CA LYS A 39 -11.62 13.02 -1.56
C LYS A 39 -10.76 13.20 -2.81
N VAL A 40 -9.53 13.71 -2.66
CA VAL A 40 -8.54 13.77 -3.75
C VAL A 40 -8.15 12.37 -4.22
N GLN A 41 -7.88 11.44 -3.30
CA GLN A 41 -7.60 10.04 -3.62
C GLN A 41 -8.72 9.44 -4.49
N ASP A 42 -9.98 9.62 -4.11
CA ASP A 42 -11.13 9.13 -4.87
C ASP A 42 -11.21 9.76 -6.26
N ALA A 43 -11.03 11.08 -6.35
CA ALA A 43 -11.05 11.81 -7.62
C ALA A 43 -9.90 11.40 -8.56
N PHE A 44 -8.70 11.18 -8.03
CA PHE A 44 -7.55 10.67 -8.77
C PHE A 44 -7.83 9.25 -9.29
N LEU A 45 -8.30 8.35 -8.42
CA LEU A 45 -8.50 6.94 -8.79
C LEU A 45 -9.68 6.73 -9.73
N LYS A 46 -10.68 7.62 -9.76
CA LYS A 46 -11.72 7.63 -10.81
C LYS A 46 -11.10 7.74 -12.22
N LYS A 47 -10.00 8.48 -12.38
CA LYS A 47 -9.27 8.63 -13.66
C LYS A 47 -8.44 7.40 -14.01
N GLN A 48 -8.16 6.55 -13.03
CA GLN A 48 -7.34 5.35 -13.20
C GLN A 48 -8.17 4.09 -13.45
N VAL A 49 -9.50 4.15 -13.32
CA VAL A 49 -10.38 2.95 -13.34
C VAL A 49 -10.29 2.15 -14.64
N VAL A 50 -10.18 2.82 -15.80
CA VAL A 50 -10.07 2.14 -17.11
C VAL A 50 -8.80 1.29 -17.17
N LYS A 51 -7.69 1.84 -16.68
CA LYS A 51 -6.36 1.20 -16.68
C LYS A 51 -6.22 0.17 -15.57
N GLN A 52 -6.73 0.44 -14.37
CA GLN A 52 -6.50 -0.38 -13.17
C GLN A 52 -7.66 -1.33 -12.84
N GLY A 53 -8.82 -1.16 -13.47
CA GLY A 53 -10.01 -1.96 -13.22
C GLY A 53 -10.81 -1.49 -11.99
N PRO A 54 -11.88 -2.23 -11.64
CA PRO A 54 -12.74 -1.89 -10.51
C PRO A 54 -12.01 -2.01 -9.18
N LEU A 55 -12.60 -1.41 -8.15
CA LEU A 55 -12.19 -1.60 -6.75
C LEU A 55 -12.44 -3.05 -6.33
N VAL A 56 -11.44 -3.69 -5.73
CA VAL A 56 -11.54 -5.07 -5.22
C VAL A 56 -11.07 -5.21 -3.77
N GLY A 57 -10.65 -4.12 -3.13
CA GLY A 57 -10.09 -4.20 -1.79
C GLY A 57 -9.43 -2.91 -1.32
N TYR A 58 -8.77 -3.01 -0.18
CA TYR A 58 -8.03 -1.92 0.44
C TYR A 58 -6.74 -2.44 1.08
N LYS A 59 -5.72 -1.59 1.10
CA LYS A 59 -4.50 -1.78 1.89
C LYS A 59 -4.45 -0.75 3.00
N ILE A 60 -3.82 -1.11 4.09
CA ILE A 60 -3.56 -0.22 5.22
C ILE A 60 -2.05 0.00 5.29
N ALA A 61 -1.63 1.26 5.42
CA ALA A 61 -0.25 1.68 5.53
C ALA A 61 0.02 2.26 6.92
N LEU A 62 1.29 2.41 7.27
CA LEU A 62 1.73 3.07 8.51
C LEU A 62 1.18 2.35 9.77
N THR A 63 1.24 1.02 9.75
CA THR A 63 0.63 0.13 10.75
C THR A 63 1.61 -0.48 11.74
N SER A 64 2.91 -0.38 11.48
CA SER A 64 3.95 -1.07 12.25
C SER A 64 5.11 -0.15 12.62
N PRO A 65 5.77 -0.38 13.77
CA PRO A 65 6.89 0.43 14.24
C PRO A 65 7.98 0.60 13.19
N GLN A 66 8.26 -0.43 12.41
CA GLN A 66 9.27 -0.45 11.35
C GLN A 66 8.95 0.58 10.26
N ILE A 67 7.70 0.64 9.81
CA ILE A 67 7.26 1.61 8.79
C ILE A 67 7.21 3.02 9.37
N LEU A 68 6.77 3.18 10.62
CA LEU A 68 6.75 4.48 11.28
C LEU A 68 8.17 5.04 11.45
N ALA A 69 9.14 4.20 11.84
CA ALA A 69 10.55 4.57 11.93
C ALA A 69 11.16 4.91 10.56
N GLN A 70 10.85 4.13 9.52
CA GLN A 70 11.37 4.37 8.17
C GLN A 70 10.83 5.66 7.54
N THR A 71 9.57 6.00 7.79
CA THR A 71 8.88 7.11 7.13
C THR A 71 8.80 8.39 7.97
N GLY A 72 8.97 8.29 9.29
CA GLY A 72 8.73 9.38 10.24
C GLY A 72 7.26 9.78 10.38
N LEU A 73 6.34 9.09 9.69
CA LEU A 73 4.92 9.40 9.68
C LEU A 73 4.19 8.77 10.86
N LYS A 74 2.97 9.26 11.15
CA LYS A 74 2.11 8.76 12.22
C LYS A 74 0.74 8.31 11.71
N GLY A 75 0.20 7.29 12.38
CA GLY A 75 -1.17 6.78 12.25
C GLY A 75 -1.35 5.85 11.05
N PRO A 76 -2.37 4.98 11.04
CA PRO A 76 -2.69 4.20 9.85
C PRO A 76 -3.41 5.04 8.78
N ALA A 77 -3.17 4.72 7.51
CA ALA A 77 -3.83 5.32 6.35
C ALA A 77 -4.26 4.24 5.34
N TYR A 78 -5.40 4.38 4.66
CA TYR A 78 -5.85 3.38 3.69
C TYR A 78 -5.64 3.79 2.22
N GLY A 79 -5.43 2.79 1.36
CA GLY A 79 -5.35 2.93 -0.08
C GLY A 79 -6.24 1.89 -0.79
N PRO A 80 -6.92 2.23 -1.89
CA PRO A 80 -7.72 1.26 -2.64
C PRO A 80 -6.86 0.27 -3.44
N ILE A 81 -7.27 -1.01 -3.47
CA ILE A 81 -6.70 -2.06 -4.33
C ILE A 81 -7.61 -2.25 -5.55
N ARG A 82 -7.01 -2.29 -6.74
CA ARG A 82 -7.71 -2.36 -8.02
C ARG A 82 -7.49 -3.71 -8.71
N LYS A 83 -8.52 -4.22 -9.39
CA LYS A 83 -8.55 -5.59 -9.95
C LYS A 83 -7.33 -5.92 -10.82
N LYS A 84 -6.95 -5.02 -11.75
CA LYS A 84 -5.79 -5.23 -12.66
C LYS A 84 -4.43 -4.98 -11.98
N ARG A 85 -4.41 -4.70 -10.67
CA ARG A 85 -3.20 -4.51 -9.85
C ARG A 85 -3.04 -5.61 -8.79
N VAL A 86 -3.89 -6.63 -8.83
CA VAL A 86 -3.73 -7.87 -8.07
C VAL A 86 -3.09 -8.89 -9.00
N PHE A 87 -2.00 -9.52 -8.55
CA PHE A 87 -1.22 -10.47 -9.32
C PHE A 87 -1.13 -11.78 -8.54
N GLU A 88 -1.10 -12.90 -9.26
CA GLU A 88 -0.85 -14.24 -8.71
C GLU A 88 0.53 -14.77 -9.15
N HIS A 89 0.99 -14.35 -10.32
CA HIS A 89 2.30 -14.67 -10.88
C HIS A 89 2.74 -13.54 -11.82
N LYS A 90 4.05 -13.38 -12.06
CA LYS A 90 4.64 -12.42 -13.03
C LYS A 90 4.00 -11.04 -12.97
N ALA A 91 4.43 -10.22 -12.01
CA ALA A 91 3.89 -8.89 -11.82
C ALA A 91 4.81 -7.82 -12.41
N THR A 92 4.24 -6.83 -13.09
CA THR A 92 4.90 -5.53 -13.32
C THR A 92 4.31 -4.54 -12.34
N VAL A 93 5.01 -4.32 -11.24
CA VAL A 93 4.64 -3.31 -10.25
C VAL A 93 5.40 -2.02 -10.51
N ARG A 94 4.79 -0.89 -10.15
CA ARG A 94 5.49 0.40 -10.15
C ARG A 94 6.23 0.52 -8.83
N ALA A 95 7.50 0.94 -8.88
CA ALA A 95 8.21 1.41 -7.71
C ALA A 95 7.51 2.65 -7.10
N ASP A 96 7.96 3.08 -5.94
CA ASP A 96 7.48 4.27 -5.20
C ASP A 96 7.76 5.62 -5.91
N ARG A 97 8.21 5.56 -7.17
CA ARG A 97 8.59 6.71 -8.01
C ARG A 97 9.74 7.49 -7.38
N GLY A 98 10.69 6.84 -6.71
CA GLY A 98 11.87 7.50 -6.14
C GLY A 98 11.51 8.53 -5.08
N ALA A 99 10.55 8.18 -4.22
CA ALA A 99 10.05 9.08 -3.19
C ALA A 99 11.19 9.53 -2.26
N ASP A 100 11.22 10.81 -1.92
CA ASP A 100 12.12 11.35 -0.91
C ASP A 100 11.50 11.16 0.48
N TYR A 101 11.98 10.16 1.22
CA TYR A 101 11.44 9.80 2.53
C TYR A 101 11.65 10.90 3.59
N SER A 102 12.55 11.85 3.36
CA SER A 102 12.77 12.99 4.26
C SER A 102 11.69 14.07 4.14
N ARG A 103 10.88 14.03 3.07
CA ARG A 103 9.86 15.05 2.75
C ARG A 103 8.44 14.50 2.79
N LEU A 104 8.24 13.39 3.51
CA LEU A 104 6.94 12.73 3.54
C LEU A 104 5.94 13.48 4.41
N ALA A 105 4.69 13.40 3.99
CA ALA A 105 3.55 13.76 4.80
C ALA A 105 2.41 12.78 4.54
N VAL A 106 1.62 12.51 5.57
CA VAL A 106 0.53 11.52 5.53
C VAL A 106 -0.53 11.89 4.49
N ASN A 107 -0.90 13.17 4.37
CA ASN A 107 -1.94 13.60 3.45
C ASN A 107 -1.53 13.45 1.97
N PRO A 108 -0.34 13.89 1.53
CA PRO A 108 0.20 13.52 0.21
C PRO A 108 0.20 12.01 -0.07
N LEU A 109 0.60 11.19 0.91
CA LEU A 109 0.56 9.73 0.79
C LEU A 109 -0.88 9.24 0.58
N ILE A 110 -1.86 9.75 1.34
CA ILE A 110 -3.28 9.43 1.16
C ILE A 110 -3.75 9.81 -0.24
N MET A 111 -3.45 11.03 -0.70
CA MET A 111 -3.89 11.54 -2.00
C MET A 111 -3.37 10.68 -3.16
N ASP A 112 -2.12 10.20 -3.08
CA ASP A 112 -1.51 9.28 -4.06
C ASP A 112 -1.80 7.80 -3.76
N ALA A 113 -2.93 7.51 -3.12
CA ALA A 113 -3.46 6.16 -2.85
C ALA A 113 -2.51 5.24 -2.07
N GLY A 114 -1.69 5.82 -1.18
CA GLY A 114 -0.72 5.10 -0.39
C GLY A 114 0.38 4.45 -1.25
N TRP A 115 0.76 5.07 -2.36
CA TRP A 115 1.73 4.54 -3.34
C TRP A 115 1.43 3.12 -3.80
N ASN A 116 0.15 2.79 -3.98
CA ASN A 116 -0.23 1.44 -4.38
C ASN A 116 0.25 1.12 -5.81
N GLY A 117 1.38 0.42 -5.90
CA GLY A 117 1.95 -0.12 -7.13
C GLY A 117 1.42 -1.50 -7.52
N GLY A 118 0.71 -2.19 -6.63
CA GLY A 118 0.18 -3.54 -6.87
C GLY A 118 0.34 -4.46 -5.67
N SER A 119 -0.37 -5.58 -5.72
CA SER A 119 -0.36 -6.61 -4.68
C SER A 119 -0.15 -7.97 -5.34
N LEU A 120 0.90 -8.68 -4.91
CA LEU A 120 1.13 -10.07 -5.28
C LEU A 120 0.59 -10.94 -4.14
N LEU A 121 -0.31 -11.87 -4.46
CA LEU A 121 -0.97 -12.72 -3.47
C LEU A 121 -0.43 -14.15 -3.57
N ALA A 122 -0.18 -14.75 -2.41
CA ALA A 122 0.06 -16.19 -2.31
C ALA A 122 -1.25 -16.94 -2.59
N ARG A 123 -1.14 -18.26 -2.81
CA ARG A 123 -2.32 -19.13 -2.83
C ARG A 123 -3.04 -19.03 -1.48
N PRO A 124 -4.38 -18.89 -1.46
CA PRO A 124 -5.11 -18.83 -0.20
C PRO A 124 -4.89 -20.09 0.65
N ASN A 125 -4.37 -19.94 1.86
CA ASN A 125 -4.41 -21.02 2.86
C ASN A 125 -5.85 -21.12 3.39
N LYS A 126 -6.49 -22.29 3.31
CA LYS A 126 -7.86 -22.52 3.85
C LYS A 126 -7.90 -22.76 5.36
N ASP A 127 -6.78 -23.21 5.93
CA ASP A 127 -6.61 -23.51 7.35
C ASP A 127 -6.07 -22.32 8.15
N TRP A 128 -6.06 -21.12 7.55
CA TRP A 128 -5.56 -19.89 8.17
C TRP A 128 -6.16 -19.62 9.56
N SER A 129 -7.40 -20.04 9.79
CA SER A 129 -8.12 -19.85 11.06
C SER A 129 -7.58 -20.67 12.23
N LYS A 130 -6.72 -21.66 11.95
CA LYS A 130 -6.04 -22.47 12.98
C LYS A 130 -4.71 -21.87 13.44
N LEU A 131 -4.25 -20.81 12.78
CA LEU A 131 -2.98 -20.15 13.08
C LEU A 131 -3.16 -19.07 14.14
N ASP A 132 -2.13 -18.85 14.96
CA ASP A 132 -2.03 -17.64 15.78
C ASP A 132 -1.61 -16.46 14.91
N LEU A 133 -2.59 -15.81 14.29
CA LEU A 133 -2.37 -14.66 13.40
C LEU A 133 -1.69 -13.47 14.09
N GLY A 134 -1.64 -13.43 15.42
CA GLY A 134 -0.96 -12.39 16.19
C GLY A 134 0.56 -12.61 16.32
N ASN A 135 1.04 -13.84 16.14
CA ASN A 135 2.43 -14.22 16.43
C ASN A 135 3.14 -14.92 15.27
N LEU A 136 2.68 -14.74 14.03
CA LEU A 136 3.35 -15.32 12.86
C LEU A 136 4.65 -14.58 12.56
N GLU A 137 5.67 -15.34 12.17
CA GLU A 137 6.91 -14.82 11.62
C GLU A 137 6.78 -14.59 10.11
N GLY A 138 7.46 -13.57 9.60
CA GLY A 138 7.57 -13.32 8.17
C GLY A 138 8.90 -12.72 7.79
N SER A 139 9.28 -12.91 6.53
CA SER A 139 10.57 -12.48 6.02
C SER A 139 10.51 -12.03 4.56
N ILE A 140 11.49 -11.21 4.20
CA ILE A 140 11.82 -10.88 2.82
C ILE A 140 13.25 -11.36 2.56
N SER A 141 13.44 -12.07 1.45
CA SER A 141 14.75 -12.49 0.96
C SER A 141 14.99 -12.02 -0.47
N PHE A 142 16.26 -11.73 -0.78
CA PHE A 142 16.73 -11.45 -2.14
C PHE A 142 17.71 -12.55 -2.54
N ASP A 143 17.45 -13.20 -3.67
CA ASP A 143 18.29 -14.29 -4.21
C ASP A 143 18.60 -15.37 -3.17
N GLY A 144 17.59 -15.70 -2.35
CA GLY A 144 17.67 -16.72 -1.29
C GLY A 144 18.23 -16.23 0.05
N LYS A 145 18.80 -15.02 0.13
CA LYS A 145 19.32 -14.45 1.38
C LYS A 145 18.27 -13.59 2.07
N VAL A 146 17.93 -13.92 3.31
CA VAL A 146 17.03 -13.10 4.14
C VAL A 146 17.65 -11.72 4.38
N VAL A 147 16.91 -10.67 4.04
CA VAL A 147 17.32 -9.26 4.23
C VAL A 147 16.54 -8.59 5.36
N ARG A 148 15.31 -9.06 5.61
CA ARG A 148 14.48 -8.51 6.69
C ARG A 148 13.48 -9.54 7.21
N GLU A 149 13.16 -9.41 8.49
CA GLU A 149 12.22 -10.24 9.24
C GLU A 149 11.31 -9.33 10.08
N GLY A 150 10.15 -9.85 10.45
CA GLY A 150 9.19 -9.15 11.31
C GLY A 150 8.04 -10.06 11.75
N HIS A 151 7.24 -9.57 12.70
CA HIS A 151 6.15 -10.34 13.32
C HIS A 151 4.77 -9.77 12.96
N SER A 152 3.76 -10.63 12.86
CA SER A 152 2.42 -10.21 12.45
C SER A 152 1.75 -9.32 13.49
N GLY A 153 2.10 -9.50 14.78
CA GLY A 153 1.66 -8.65 15.89
C GLY A 153 2.15 -7.20 15.80
N ASP A 154 3.21 -6.92 15.05
CA ASP A 154 3.67 -5.55 14.84
C ASP A 154 2.66 -4.71 14.05
N VAL A 155 1.74 -5.37 13.33
CA VAL A 155 0.69 -4.72 12.55
C VAL A 155 -0.49 -4.36 13.46
N LEU A 156 -0.42 -3.18 14.08
CA LEU A 156 -1.44 -2.65 15.00
C LEU A 156 -1.83 -3.63 16.13
N GLY A 157 -0.88 -4.45 16.61
CA GLY A 157 -1.10 -5.47 17.63
C GLY A 157 -1.73 -6.77 17.11
N HIS A 158 -2.56 -6.70 16.06
CA HIS A 158 -3.16 -7.86 15.40
C HIS A 158 -3.81 -7.45 14.08
N CYS A 159 -3.80 -8.33 13.06
CA CYS A 159 -4.46 -8.06 11.78
C CYS A 159 -5.97 -7.71 11.87
N TYR A 160 -6.69 -8.18 12.90
CA TYR A 160 -8.10 -7.85 13.11
C TYR A 160 -8.31 -6.43 13.63
N ASN A 161 -7.36 -5.89 14.39
CA ASN A 161 -7.38 -4.48 14.78
C ASN A 161 -7.26 -3.58 13.54
N ALA A 162 -6.40 -3.96 12.60
CA ALA A 162 -6.27 -3.26 11.32
C ALA A 162 -7.56 -3.34 10.50
N LEU A 163 -8.20 -4.53 10.44
CA LEU A 163 -9.48 -4.70 9.75
C LEU A 163 -10.61 -3.86 10.38
N ALA A 164 -10.73 -3.87 11.71
CA ALA A 164 -11.72 -3.09 12.44
C ALA A 164 -11.50 -1.58 12.23
N TRP A 165 -10.24 -1.12 12.32
CA TRP A 165 -9.88 0.26 12.02
C TRP A 165 -10.31 0.67 10.61
N LEU A 166 -10.02 -0.16 9.61
CA LEU A 166 -10.38 0.12 8.21
C LEU A 166 -11.89 0.20 8.04
N ALA A 167 -12.65 -0.72 8.62
CA ALA A 167 -14.11 -0.74 8.52
C ALA A 167 -14.71 0.56 9.10
N ASN A 168 -14.26 0.95 10.29
CA ASN A 168 -14.70 2.18 10.96
C ASN A 168 -14.30 3.44 10.17
N LYS A 169 -13.06 3.49 9.67
CA LYS A 169 -12.56 4.63 8.88
C LYS A 169 -13.34 4.80 7.58
N LEU A 170 -13.62 3.70 6.88
CA LEU A 170 -14.46 3.71 5.68
C LEU A 170 -15.88 4.17 5.99
N GLY A 171 -16.48 3.67 7.08
CA GLY A 171 -17.80 4.09 7.54
C GLY A 171 -17.90 5.60 7.78
N GLY A 172 -16.89 6.19 8.43
CA GLY A 172 -16.78 7.63 8.62
C GLY A 172 -16.64 8.44 7.32
N HIS A 173 -16.30 7.79 6.20
CA HIS A 173 -16.22 8.37 4.87
C HIS A 173 -17.41 7.98 3.97
N GLY A 174 -18.47 7.39 4.54
CA GLY A 174 -19.66 6.95 3.78
C GLY A 174 -19.38 5.76 2.86
N LYS A 175 -18.35 4.96 3.15
CA LYS A 175 -17.96 3.77 2.40
C LYS A 175 -18.13 2.52 3.25
N THR A 176 -18.21 1.36 2.62
CA THR A 176 -18.34 0.07 3.31
C THR A 176 -17.41 -0.98 2.70
N LEU A 177 -16.94 -1.91 3.54
CA LEU A 177 -16.34 -3.15 3.08
C LEU A 177 -17.43 -4.10 2.60
N LYS A 178 -17.17 -4.78 1.48
CA LYS A 178 -18.11 -5.75 0.89
C LYS A 178 -17.51 -7.15 0.92
N LYS A 179 -18.39 -8.15 0.98
CA LYS A 179 -18.00 -9.56 0.82
C LYS A 179 -17.16 -9.73 -0.45
N GLY A 180 -16.05 -10.47 -0.32
CA GLY A 180 -15.12 -10.74 -1.42
C GLY A 180 -14.05 -9.66 -1.64
N MET A 181 -14.04 -8.59 -0.85
CA MET A 181 -12.93 -7.62 -0.89
C MET A 181 -11.66 -8.17 -0.25
N ILE A 182 -10.51 -7.84 -0.84
CA ILE A 182 -9.18 -8.11 -0.30
C ILE A 182 -8.80 -7.01 0.69
N VAL A 183 -8.29 -7.38 1.86
CA VAL A 183 -7.72 -6.43 2.83
C VAL A 183 -6.27 -6.82 3.09
N SER A 184 -5.34 -5.92 2.77
CA SER A 184 -3.95 -6.01 3.23
C SER A 184 -3.83 -5.24 4.53
N SER A 185 -3.60 -5.97 5.64
CA SER A 185 -3.65 -5.45 7.01
C SER A 185 -2.49 -4.50 7.33
N GLY A 186 -1.38 -4.59 6.62
CA GLY A 186 -0.18 -3.81 6.86
C GLY A 186 1.10 -4.58 6.56
N SER A 187 2.24 -3.90 6.64
CA SER A 187 3.55 -4.52 6.47
C SER A 187 4.13 -4.96 7.81
N MET A 188 4.64 -6.19 7.87
CA MET A 188 5.38 -6.74 9.02
C MET A 188 6.83 -6.24 9.06
N VAL A 189 7.33 -5.70 7.95
CA VAL A 189 8.71 -5.26 7.79
C VAL A 189 8.79 -3.87 7.17
N ALA A 190 9.92 -3.19 7.32
CA ALA A 190 10.21 -1.97 6.58
C ALA A 190 10.23 -2.23 5.06
N CYS A 191 9.89 -1.22 4.25
CA CYS A 191 9.99 -1.31 2.79
C CYS A 191 11.42 -1.67 2.38
N GLN A 192 11.56 -2.69 1.54
CA GLN A 192 12.85 -3.14 1.00
C GLN A 192 12.93 -2.80 -0.48
N PHE A 193 14.08 -2.27 -0.90
CA PHE A 193 14.36 -1.94 -2.30
C PHE A 193 15.03 -3.13 -2.98
N VAL A 194 14.30 -3.78 -3.89
CA VAL A 194 14.80 -4.96 -4.61
C VAL A 194 15.87 -4.52 -5.61
N PRO A 195 17.09 -5.09 -5.57
CA PRO A 195 18.11 -4.81 -6.57
C PRO A 195 17.65 -5.22 -7.97
N PRO A 196 17.89 -4.42 -9.02
CA PRO A 196 17.63 -4.82 -10.40
C PRO A 196 18.23 -6.18 -10.75
N GLY A 197 17.43 -7.07 -11.34
CA GLY A 197 17.84 -8.42 -11.73
C GLY A 197 17.64 -9.48 -10.64
N SER A 198 17.46 -9.07 -9.38
CA SER A 198 17.27 -10.00 -8.26
C SER A 198 15.86 -10.58 -8.21
N THR A 199 15.77 -11.75 -7.58
CA THR A 199 14.51 -12.38 -7.19
C THR A 199 14.20 -12.03 -5.74
N ALA A 200 13.05 -11.39 -5.49
CA ALA A 200 12.55 -11.14 -4.15
C ALA A 200 11.48 -12.16 -3.78
N THR A 201 11.62 -12.75 -2.59
CA THR A 201 10.62 -13.65 -2.01
C THR A 201 10.13 -13.06 -0.68
N GLY A 202 8.81 -12.95 -0.53
CA GLY A 202 8.15 -12.62 0.73
C GLY A 202 7.45 -13.86 1.28
N ARG A 203 7.68 -14.20 2.54
CA ARG A 203 7.08 -15.36 3.20
C ARG A 203 6.43 -14.94 4.51
N ILE A 204 5.28 -15.52 4.81
CA ILE A 204 4.68 -15.48 6.15
C ILE A 204 4.43 -16.92 6.56
N GLU A 205 4.91 -17.28 7.74
CA GLU A 205 4.77 -18.63 8.29
C GLU A 205 3.30 -19.06 8.31
N GLY A 206 3.03 -20.28 7.84
CA GLY A 206 1.68 -20.83 7.73
C GLY A 206 0.80 -20.18 6.65
N LEU A 207 1.02 -18.93 6.22
CA LEU A 207 0.19 -18.24 5.24
C LEU A 207 0.72 -18.32 3.79
N GLY A 208 1.98 -18.73 3.63
CA GLY A 208 2.58 -19.02 2.34
C GLY A 208 3.64 -18.01 1.92
N GLU A 209 4.01 -18.09 0.64
CA GLU A 209 5.07 -17.26 0.07
C GLU A 209 4.68 -16.73 -1.31
N VAL A 210 5.30 -15.62 -1.67
CA VAL A 210 5.23 -15.00 -2.99
C VAL A 210 6.63 -14.70 -3.48
N THR A 211 6.87 -14.92 -4.77
CA THR A 211 8.16 -14.65 -5.40
C THR A 211 7.97 -13.77 -6.63
N LEU A 212 8.84 -12.78 -6.79
CA LEU A 212 8.90 -11.91 -7.95
C LEU A 212 10.34 -11.75 -8.42
N LYS A 213 10.56 -11.83 -9.73
CA LYS A 213 11.82 -11.41 -10.34
C LYS A 213 11.70 -9.93 -10.71
N TYR A 214 12.60 -9.10 -10.20
CA TYR A 214 12.60 -7.68 -10.50
C TYR A 214 13.51 -7.41 -11.71
N GLU A 215 12.95 -6.83 -12.76
CA GLU A 215 13.68 -6.43 -13.95
C GLU A 215 13.41 -4.94 -14.21
N LEU A 216 14.45 -4.20 -14.62
CA LEU A 216 14.24 -2.83 -15.09
C LEU A 216 13.44 -2.87 -16.40
N PRO A 217 12.57 -1.87 -16.65
CA PRO A 217 11.95 -1.74 -17.95
C PRO A 217 13.05 -1.65 -19.02
N ARG A 218 12.91 -2.46 -20.08
CA ARG A 218 13.70 -2.29 -21.31
C ARG A 218 13.32 -1.00 -22.02
#